data_AF-W4VBG0-F1
#
_entry.id   AF-W4VBG0-F1
#
_cell.length_a   1.000
_cell.length_b   1.000
_cell.length_c   1.000
_cell.angle_alpha   90.00
_cell.angle_beta   90.00
_cell.angle_gamma   90.00
#
_symmetry.space_group_name_H-M   'P 1'
#
loop_
_entity.id
_entity.type
_entity.pdbx_description
1 polymer ?
#
loop_
_entity_poly.entity_id
_entity_poly.type
_entity_poly.pdbx_seq_one_letter_code
_entity_poly.pdbx_strand_id
1 'polypeptide(L)'
;MNTIEKMEKWNGHLYNWYDTRTLECLRPRYISTVDSGNFVCYLITLKEGLAEYLNRPLEDRAFIDGIRDTASLIAKESDNPYRDISCLEECIVNTEGKSYVDIPRMMKALTKLSENAEQMRESKDVWKAKVDSMIEMLKIELYTYMLGATWLRNYPKLI
;
A
#
# COMPACT_ATOMS: atom_id res chain seq x y z
N MET A 1 19.73 6.98 -11.62
CA MET A 1 18.51 6.98 -12.45
C MET A 1 18.91 6.63 -13.87
N ASN A 2 19.28 5.37 -14.08
CA ASN A 2 20.28 5.00 -15.10
C ASN A 2 19.81 5.16 -16.54
N THR A 3 18.50 5.12 -16.80
CA THR A 3 17.94 5.28 -18.15
C THR A 3 18.06 6.72 -18.64
N ILE A 4 17.58 7.69 -17.86
CA ILE A 4 17.62 9.12 -18.21
C ILE A 4 19.05 9.62 -18.34
N GLU A 5 19.97 9.13 -17.50
CA GLU A 5 21.40 9.47 -17.56
C GLU A 5 22.02 9.07 -18.91
N LYS A 6 21.64 7.91 -19.47
CA LYS A 6 22.15 7.39 -20.75
C LYS A 6 21.58 8.08 -21.99
N MET A 7 20.41 8.71 -21.88
CA MET A 7 19.76 9.37 -23.02
C MET A 7 20.56 10.59 -23.48
N GLU A 8 20.70 10.76 -24.80
CA GLU A 8 21.34 11.94 -25.39
C GLU A 8 20.59 13.21 -24.98
N LYS A 9 21.31 14.29 -24.64
CA LYS A 9 20.75 15.57 -24.18
C LYS A 9 21.41 16.73 -24.91
N TRP A 10 20.68 17.82 -25.07
CA TRP A 10 21.22 19.08 -25.55
C TRP A 10 21.26 20.10 -24.41
N ASN A 11 22.46 20.53 -24.00
CA ASN A 11 22.64 21.45 -22.87
C ASN A 11 21.87 21.05 -21.60
N GLY A 12 21.78 19.74 -21.33
CA GLY A 12 21.04 19.19 -20.20
C GLY A 12 19.55 18.94 -20.44
N HIS A 13 18.96 19.48 -21.52
CA HIS A 13 17.57 19.19 -21.90
C HIS A 13 17.46 17.86 -22.63
N LEU A 14 16.41 17.11 -22.28
CA LEU A 14 15.99 15.95 -23.07
C LEU A 14 15.36 16.41 -24.39
N TYR A 15 15.58 15.65 -25.45
CA TYR A 15 14.81 15.77 -26.67
C TYR A 15 13.39 15.23 -26.45
N ASN A 16 12.44 15.62 -27.30
CA ASN A 16 11.05 15.20 -27.10
C ASN A 16 10.78 13.72 -27.40
N TRP A 17 11.61 13.08 -28.25
CA TRP A 17 11.32 11.74 -28.76
C TRP A 17 12.54 10.83 -28.69
N TYR A 18 12.35 9.67 -28.08
CA TYR A 18 13.34 8.61 -27.99
C TYR A 18 12.69 7.26 -28.30
N ASP A 19 13.47 6.35 -28.87
CA ASP A 19 13.11 4.93 -28.83
C ASP A 19 13.21 4.42 -27.39
N THR A 20 12.16 3.79 -26.86
CA THR A 20 12.08 3.40 -25.45
C THR A 20 12.97 2.20 -25.09
N ARG A 21 13.51 1.49 -26.09
CA ARG A 21 14.37 0.32 -25.91
C ARG A 21 15.84 0.67 -26.13
N THR A 22 16.14 1.39 -27.21
CA THR A 22 17.52 1.76 -27.56
C THR A 22 17.96 3.07 -26.92
N LEU A 23 17.00 3.91 -26.48
CA LEU A 23 17.22 5.25 -25.96
C LEU A 23 17.80 6.23 -26.98
N GLU A 24 17.78 5.88 -28.27
CA GLU A 24 18.23 6.74 -29.35
C GLU A 24 17.21 7.84 -29.63
N CYS A 25 17.71 9.06 -29.88
CA CYS A 25 16.86 10.18 -30.20
C CYS A 25 16.23 10.01 -31.59
N LEU A 26 14.91 10.11 -31.66
CA LEU A 26 14.15 10.01 -32.91
C LEU A 26 14.11 11.36 -33.65
N ARG A 27 13.92 11.31 -34.97
CA ARG A 27 13.72 12.51 -35.79
C ARG A 27 12.24 12.92 -35.83
N PRO A 28 11.92 14.22 -35.89
CA PRO A 28 12.84 15.36 -35.80
C PRO A 28 13.38 15.56 -34.38
N ARG A 29 14.67 15.91 -34.27
CA ARG A 29 15.30 16.21 -32.99
C ARG A 29 14.97 17.65 -32.60
N TYR A 30 14.13 17.83 -31.61
CA TYR A 30 13.80 19.14 -31.06
C TYR A 30 13.59 19.05 -29.55
N ILE A 31 13.58 20.21 -28.94
CA ILE A 31 13.44 20.40 -27.50
C ILE A 31 12.20 21.24 -27.27
N SER A 32 11.35 20.77 -26.37
CA SER A 32 10.25 21.54 -25.82
C SER A 32 10.63 22.01 -24.42
N THR A 33 10.68 23.33 -24.23
CA THR A 33 10.86 23.92 -22.89
C THR A 33 9.68 23.61 -21.98
N VAL A 34 8.47 23.47 -22.55
CA VAL A 34 7.26 23.07 -21.83
C VAL A 34 7.40 21.64 -21.30
N ASP A 35 7.83 20.69 -22.14
CA ASP A 35 7.96 19.29 -21.70
C ASP A 35 9.14 19.08 -20.76
N SER A 36 10.23 19.84 -20.95
CA SER A 36 11.33 19.89 -19.98
C SER A 36 10.84 20.37 -18.60
N GLY A 37 9.99 21.40 -18.58
CA GLY A 37 9.36 21.90 -17.36
C GLY A 37 8.46 20.84 -16.71
N ASN A 38 7.58 20.21 -17.50
CA ASN A 38 6.71 19.14 -17.03
C ASN A 38 7.49 17.99 -16.39
N PHE A 39 8.58 17.56 -17.03
CA PHE A 39 9.44 16.50 -16.51
C PHE A 39 10.01 16.85 -15.14
N VAL A 40 10.56 18.05 -14.97
CA VAL A 40 11.10 18.51 -13.67
C VAL A 40 9.99 18.59 -12.62
N CYS A 41 8.82 19.11 -12.97
CA CYS A 41 7.67 19.17 -12.06
C CYS A 41 7.25 17.76 -11.59
N TYR A 42 7.26 16.77 -12.48
CA TYR A 42 6.96 15.38 -12.09
C TYR A 42 8.03 14.80 -11.17
N LEU A 43 9.32 15.11 -11.37
CA LEU A 43 10.38 14.67 -10.45
C LEU A 43 10.24 15.30 -9.06
N ILE A 44 9.89 16.58 -8.98
CA ILE A 44 9.61 17.26 -7.71
C ILE A 44 8.40 16.62 -7.03
N THR A 45 7.30 16.45 -7.78
CA THR A 45 6.08 15.81 -7.25
C THR A 45 6.36 14.40 -6.74
N LEU A 46 7.12 13.60 -7.49
CA LEU A 46 7.52 12.26 -7.08
C LEU A 46 8.38 12.28 -5.80
N LYS A 47 9.37 13.18 -5.73
CA LYS A 47 10.24 13.34 -4.56
C LYS A 47 9.42 13.67 -3.32
N GLU A 48 8.56 14.69 -3.39
CA GLU A 48 7.76 15.12 -2.26
C GLU A 48 6.72 14.05 -1.87
N GLY A 49 6.09 13.41 -2.86
CA GLY A 49 5.17 12.29 -2.61
C GLY A 49 5.84 11.09 -1.93
N LEU A 50 7.06 10.72 -2.34
CA LEU A 50 7.84 9.66 -1.69
C LEU A 50 8.28 10.06 -0.27
N ALA A 51 8.71 11.32 -0.08
CA ALA A 51 9.09 11.83 1.23
C ALA A 51 7.90 11.84 2.21
N GLU A 52 6.72 12.22 1.72
CA GLU A 52 5.48 12.13 2.49
C GLU A 52 5.14 10.67 2.83
N TYR A 53 5.20 9.78 1.83
CA TYR A 53 4.89 8.36 2.01
C TYR A 53 5.82 7.68 3.03
N LEU A 54 7.11 8.00 3.02
CA LEU A 54 8.09 7.50 4.00
C LEU A 54 7.80 7.95 5.44
N ASN A 55 7.11 9.08 5.62
CA ASN A 55 6.76 9.62 6.92
C ASN A 55 5.36 9.16 7.41
N ARG A 56 4.60 8.46 6.57
CA ARG A 56 3.32 7.84 6.92
C ARG A 56 3.56 6.42 7.45
N PRO A 57 2.70 5.93 8.36
CA PRO A 57 2.73 4.53 8.75
C PRO A 57 2.46 3.62 7.54
N LEU A 58 3.14 2.48 7.49
CA LEU A 58 3.08 1.53 6.36
C LEU A 58 1.67 0.98 6.10
N GLU A 59 0.86 0.89 7.15
CA GLU A 59 -0.51 0.43 7.06
C GLU A 59 -1.47 1.48 7.61
N ASP A 60 -2.45 1.80 6.78
CA ASP A 60 -3.53 2.71 7.10
C ASP A 60 -4.57 1.97 7.96
N ARG A 61 -5.06 2.66 8.99
CA ARG A 61 -6.19 2.21 9.82
C ARG A 61 -7.42 1.88 8.97
N ALA A 62 -7.52 2.47 7.78
CA ALA A 62 -8.58 2.21 6.80
C ALA A 62 -8.87 0.72 6.57
N PHE A 63 -7.87 -0.17 6.55
CA PHE A 63 -8.11 -1.61 6.39
C PHE A 63 -8.82 -2.23 7.60
N ILE A 64 -8.38 -1.89 8.81
CA ILE A 64 -9.02 -2.31 10.06
C ILE A 64 -10.45 -1.78 10.12
N ASP A 65 -10.62 -0.49 9.85
CA ASP A 65 -11.93 0.16 9.89
C ASP A 65 -12.87 -0.46 8.84
N GLY A 66 -12.37 -0.76 7.63
CA GLY A 66 -13.17 -1.43 6.59
C GLY A 66 -13.61 -2.85 6.95
N ILE A 67 -12.75 -3.65 7.60
CA ILE A 67 -13.12 -4.97 8.11
C ILE A 67 -14.16 -4.82 9.23
N ARG A 68 -13.96 -3.89 10.16
CA ARG A 68 -14.90 -3.60 11.27
C ARG A 68 -16.27 -3.22 10.73
N ASP A 69 -16.31 -2.26 9.81
CA ASP A 69 -17.56 -1.75 9.24
C ASP A 69 -18.32 -2.86 8.50
N THR A 70 -17.61 -3.67 7.70
CA THR A 70 -18.23 -4.79 6.98
C THR A 70 -18.70 -5.89 7.94
N ALA A 71 -17.91 -6.23 8.96
CA ALA A 71 -18.30 -7.19 9.99
C ALA A 71 -19.51 -6.73 10.80
N SER A 72 -19.65 -5.42 11.04
CA SER A 72 -20.81 -4.86 11.74
C SER A 72 -22.14 -5.09 11.01
N LEU A 73 -22.10 -5.31 9.69
CA LEU A 73 -23.30 -5.62 8.90
C LEU A 73 -23.80 -7.06 9.12
N ILE A 74 -22.92 -7.95 9.58
CA ILE A 74 -23.22 -9.34 9.96
C ILE A 74 -23.83 -9.40 11.37
N ALA A 75 -23.58 -8.39 12.21
CA ALA A 75 -23.93 -8.36 13.64
C ALA A 75 -25.45 -8.46 13.96
N LYS A 76 -26.30 -8.51 12.94
CA LYS A 76 -27.74 -8.76 13.08
C LYS A 76 -28.09 -10.25 13.24
N GLU A 77 -27.15 -11.16 13.00
CA GLU A 77 -27.34 -12.60 13.18
C GLU A 77 -26.87 -13.05 14.58
N SER A 78 -27.70 -13.87 15.25
CA SER A 78 -27.46 -14.36 16.62
C SER A 78 -26.19 -15.20 16.76
N ASP A 79 -25.79 -15.87 15.67
CA ASP A 79 -24.61 -16.73 15.57
C ASP A 79 -23.78 -16.26 14.37
N ASN A 80 -22.70 -15.51 14.63
CA ASN A 80 -21.83 -15.02 13.57
C ASN A 80 -20.35 -15.07 13.99
N PRO A 81 -19.44 -15.45 13.07
CA PRO A 81 -18.03 -15.69 13.40
C PRO A 81 -17.22 -14.42 13.68
N TYR A 82 -17.77 -13.24 13.35
CA TYR A 82 -17.12 -11.95 13.52
C TYR A 82 -17.76 -11.10 14.62
N ARG A 83 -18.43 -11.75 15.57
CA ARG A 83 -19.07 -11.06 16.70
C ARG A 83 -18.04 -10.41 17.61
N ASP A 84 -16.87 -11.05 17.75
CA ASP A 84 -15.72 -10.52 18.47
C ASP A 84 -14.61 -10.14 17.49
N ILE A 85 -14.53 -8.85 17.18
CA ILE A 85 -13.47 -8.23 16.38
C ILE A 85 -12.53 -7.35 17.23
N SER A 86 -12.57 -7.50 18.55
CA SER A 86 -11.72 -6.72 19.48
C SER A 86 -10.23 -6.88 19.21
N CYS A 87 -9.82 -8.02 18.64
CA CYS A 87 -8.43 -8.26 18.23
C CYS A 87 -7.93 -7.25 17.18
N LEU A 88 -8.82 -6.63 16.39
CA LEU A 88 -8.43 -5.59 15.44
C LEU A 88 -8.04 -4.28 16.14
N GLU A 89 -8.63 -3.96 17.29
CA GLU A 89 -8.24 -2.76 18.08
C GLU A 89 -6.82 -2.88 18.62
N GLU A 90 -6.42 -4.09 19.02
CA GLU A 90 -5.09 -4.35 19.57
C GLU A 90 -3.96 -4.11 18.55
N CYS A 91 -4.31 -4.07 17.26
CA CYS A 91 -3.40 -3.81 16.15
C CYS A 91 -3.03 -2.33 16.06
N ILE A 92 -3.86 -1.43 16.59
CA ILE A 92 -3.65 0.02 16.54
C ILE A 92 -2.73 0.44 17.68
N VAL A 93 -1.58 1.00 17.34
CA VAL A 93 -0.60 1.52 18.31
C VAL A 93 -0.59 3.04 18.25
N ASN A 94 -0.76 3.66 19.41
CA ASN A 94 -0.68 5.11 19.59
C ASN A 94 0.62 5.44 20.34
N THR A 95 1.50 6.26 19.75
CA THR A 95 2.75 6.70 20.38
C THR A 95 3.10 8.09 19.91
N GLU A 96 3.40 9.00 20.86
CA GLU A 96 3.91 10.36 20.58
C GLU A 96 3.11 11.12 19.50
N GLY A 97 1.77 11.07 19.56
CA GLY A 97 0.89 11.76 18.62
C GLY A 97 0.74 11.10 17.24
N LYS A 98 1.31 9.91 17.04
CA LYS A 98 1.14 9.10 15.83
C LYS A 98 0.34 7.84 16.14
N SER A 99 -0.60 7.51 15.25
CA SER A 99 -1.36 6.25 15.24
C SER A 99 -0.90 5.42 14.04
N TYR A 100 -0.54 4.16 14.27
CA TYR A 100 -0.16 3.24 13.20
C TYR A 100 -0.66 1.82 13.48
N VAL A 101 -0.74 1.00 12.44
CA VAL A 101 -1.06 -0.42 12.57
C VAL A 101 0.21 -1.24 12.72
N ASP A 102 0.28 -2.06 13.77
CA ASP A 102 1.39 -3.00 13.96
C ASP A 102 1.16 -4.28 13.15
N ILE A 103 2.00 -4.49 12.13
CA ILE A 103 1.84 -5.58 11.16
C ILE A 103 1.80 -6.97 11.82
N PRO A 104 2.72 -7.32 12.75
CA PRO A 104 2.65 -8.61 13.44
C PRO A 104 1.34 -8.83 14.20
N ARG A 105 0.84 -7.80 14.89
CA ARG A 105 -0.46 -7.88 15.59
C ARG A 105 -1.61 -8.04 14.59
N MET A 106 -1.57 -7.31 13.48
CA MET A 106 -2.56 -7.43 12.41
C MET A 106 -2.59 -8.83 11.80
N MET A 107 -1.44 -9.40 11.44
CA MET A 107 -1.38 -10.78 10.96
C MET A 107 -1.97 -11.77 11.96
N LYS A 108 -1.65 -11.63 13.25
CA LYS A 108 -2.21 -12.49 14.31
C LYS A 108 -3.74 -12.33 14.41
N ALA A 109 -4.25 -11.10 14.32
CA ALA A 109 -5.68 -10.81 14.37
C ALA A 109 -6.42 -11.41 13.16
N LEU A 110 -5.89 -11.22 11.95
CA LEU A 110 -6.47 -11.78 10.72
C LEU A 110 -6.53 -13.31 10.73
N THR A 111 -5.46 -13.97 11.21
CA THR A 111 -5.45 -15.43 11.38
C THR A 111 -6.52 -15.88 12.39
N LYS A 112 -6.62 -15.20 13.55
CA LYS A 112 -7.65 -15.51 14.55
C LYS A 112 -9.07 -15.38 13.97
N LEU A 113 -9.35 -14.31 13.21
CA LEU A 113 -10.67 -14.10 12.60
C LEU A 113 -10.99 -15.15 11.52
N SER A 114 -9.99 -15.52 10.71
CA SER A 114 -10.10 -16.58 9.70
C SER A 114 -10.41 -17.94 10.34
N GLU A 115 -9.72 -18.31 11.43
CA GLU A 115 -9.94 -19.56 12.15
C GLU A 115 -11.35 -19.63 12.77
N ASN A 116 -11.84 -18.51 13.33
CA ASN A 116 -13.20 -18.41 13.86
C ASN A 116 -14.26 -18.58 12.74
N ALA A 117 -14.02 -18.00 11.56
CA ALA A 117 -14.92 -18.09 10.42
C ALA A 117 -15.02 -19.51 9.83
N GLU A 118 -13.93 -20.28 9.87
CA GLU A 118 -13.94 -21.68 9.43
C GLU A 118 -14.75 -22.61 10.32
N GLN A 119 -14.89 -22.30 11.61
CA GLN A 119 -15.71 -23.07 12.55
C GLN A 119 -17.21 -22.93 12.25
N MET A 120 -17.62 -21.87 11.54
CA MET A 120 -19.00 -21.57 11.17
C MET A 120 -19.17 -21.54 9.63
N ARG A 121 -18.83 -22.66 8.98
CA ARG A 121 -18.76 -22.80 7.51
C ARG A 121 -20.06 -22.55 6.75
N GLU A 122 -21.23 -22.77 7.37
CA GLU A 122 -22.52 -22.70 6.69
C GLU A 122 -23.26 -21.39 6.99
N SER A 123 -22.78 -20.27 6.43
CA SER A 123 -23.57 -19.02 6.36
C SER A 123 -23.73 -18.58 4.91
N LYS A 124 -24.98 -18.32 4.50
CA LYS A 124 -25.32 -17.74 3.18
C LYS A 124 -25.23 -16.20 3.19
N ASP A 125 -24.70 -15.60 4.25
CA ASP A 125 -24.60 -14.15 4.36
C ASP A 125 -23.54 -13.60 3.39
N VAL A 126 -23.98 -12.67 2.54
CA VAL A 126 -23.13 -11.94 1.59
C VAL A 126 -22.06 -11.13 2.30
N TRP A 127 -22.37 -10.58 3.49
CA TRP A 127 -21.43 -9.82 4.29
C TRP A 127 -20.37 -10.71 4.92
N LYS A 128 -20.73 -11.93 5.34
CA LYS A 128 -19.77 -12.94 5.81
C LYS A 128 -18.78 -13.31 4.71
N ALA A 129 -19.26 -13.63 3.51
CA ALA A 129 -18.40 -13.89 2.35
C ALA A 129 -17.51 -12.68 1.99
N LYS A 130 -18.01 -11.46 2.16
CA LYS A 130 -17.25 -10.24 1.92
C LYS A 130 -16.12 -10.06 2.93
N VAL A 131 -16.38 -10.27 4.23
CA VAL A 131 -15.35 -10.20 5.27
C VAL A 131 -14.29 -11.28 5.09
N ASP A 132 -14.69 -12.53 4.80
CA ASP A 132 -13.77 -13.63 4.47
C ASP A 132 -12.83 -13.21 3.32
N SER A 133 -13.38 -12.67 2.24
CA SER A 133 -12.59 -12.20 1.09
C SER A 133 -11.65 -11.05 1.45
N MET A 134 -12.09 -10.09 2.27
CA MET A 134 -11.25 -8.97 2.72
C MET A 134 -10.07 -9.46 3.56
N ILE A 135 -10.31 -10.38 4.49
CA ILE A 135 -9.28 -10.97 5.35
C ILE A 135 -8.27 -11.75 4.50
N GLU A 136 -8.73 -12.59 3.57
CA GLU A 136 -7.84 -13.38 2.71
C GLU A 136 -7.01 -12.51 1.76
N MET A 137 -7.61 -11.51 1.13
CA MET A 137 -6.85 -10.58 0.27
C MET A 137 -5.79 -9.83 1.06
N LEU A 138 -6.13 -9.32 2.25
CA LEU A 138 -5.18 -8.59 3.08
C LEU A 138 -4.06 -9.52 3.59
N LYS A 139 -4.37 -10.77 3.97
CA LYS A 139 -3.34 -11.77 4.30
C LYS A 139 -2.38 -11.97 3.12
N ILE A 140 -2.91 -12.18 1.91
CA ILE A 140 -2.09 -12.36 0.70
C ILE A 140 -1.20 -11.14 0.44
N GLU A 141 -1.72 -9.93 0.55
CA GLU A 141 -0.94 -8.70 0.36
C GLU A 141 0.19 -8.58 1.39
N LEU A 142 -0.11 -8.83 2.66
CA LEU A 142 0.89 -8.81 3.74
C LEU A 142 1.98 -9.86 3.53
N TYR A 143 1.62 -11.08 3.16
CA TYR A 143 2.60 -12.12 2.84
C TYR A 143 3.43 -11.80 1.59
N THR A 144 2.81 -11.24 0.55
CA THR A 144 3.49 -10.99 -0.73
C THR A 144 4.43 -9.79 -0.67
N TYR A 145 3.99 -8.70 -0.04
CA TYR A 145 4.67 -7.41 -0.12
C TYR A 145 5.31 -6.97 1.20
N MET A 146 4.85 -7.48 2.35
CA MET A 146 5.30 -7.01 3.67
C MET A 146 6.27 -7.95 4.40
N LEU A 147 6.61 -9.13 3.85
CA LEU A 147 7.70 -9.96 4.38
C LEU A 147 9.05 -9.21 4.43
N GLY A 148 9.28 -8.26 3.51
CA GLY A 148 10.43 -7.35 3.53
C GLY A 148 10.25 -6.07 4.36
N ALA A 149 9.02 -5.75 4.78
CA ALA A 149 8.71 -4.52 5.52
C ALA A 149 9.24 -4.54 6.96
N THR A 150 9.29 -5.73 7.60
CA THR A 150 10.00 -5.95 8.86
C THR A 150 11.50 -5.67 8.73
N TRP A 151 12.08 -5.93 7.56
CA TRP A 151 13.48 -5.60 7.26
C TRP A 151 13.66 -4.09 7.01
N LEU A 152 12.72 -3.43 6.33
CA LEU A 152 12.71 -1.97 6.11
C LEU A 152 12.57 -1.17 7.41
N ARG A 153 11.91 -1.69 8.44
CA ARG A 153 11.85 -1.06 9.79
C ARG A 153 13.24 -0.94 10.44
N ASN A 154 14.18 -1.79 10.05
CA ASN A 154 15.58 -1.79 10.51
C ASN A 154 16.54 -1.04 9.58
N TYR A 155 16.03 -0.45 8.49
CA TYR A 155 16.88 0.33 7.60
C TYR A 155 17.25 1.66 8.29
N PRO A 156 18.54 2.02 8.37
CA PRO A 156 18.94 3.28 8.96
C PRO A 156 18.25 4.41 8.19
N LYS A 157 17.56 5.29 8.92
CA LYS A 157 16.99 6.51 8.36
C LYS A 157 18.15 7.26 7.69
N LEU A 158 18.12 7.36 6.36
CA LEU A 158 19.07 8.18 5.62
C LEU A 158 18.87 9.62 6.10
N ILE A 159 19.87 10.11 6.83
CA ILE A 159 20.03 11.50 7.28
C ILE A 159 20.21 12.39 6.05
#